data_AF-A0A142XBI1-F1
#
_entry.id   AF-A0A142XBI1-F1
#
_cell.length_a   1.000
_cell.length_b   1.000
_cell.length_c   1.000
_cell.angle_alpha   90.00
_cell.angle_beta   90.00
_cell.angle_gamma   90.00
#
_symmetry.space_group_name_H-M   'P 1'
#
loop_
_entity.id
_entity.type
_entity.pdbx_description
1 polymer ?
#
loop_
_entity_poly.entity_id
_entity_poly.type
_entity_poly.pdbx_seq_one_letter_code
_entity_poly.pdbx_strand_id
1 'polypeptide(L)'
;MPSPQDLKLPSLNELGRDLLAVPWWRVALSLSAPFVFTFAYFGFAVAGHWVFAVGSVVALSFVTYGSVSHDLVHRTLRLPKWWNEFFLTTIELLLFRSGRAYRLAHLNHHARYPDAPNDPEAAAAHGGLWGALASGPLFFLRLWVWAVRRYPAHRTRLMFEGCAIAILVVAAVGAAVCGWSIVPLVYVGTVYLGTWIVPLATAYVPHTPNGDSPLSQTRRFRGRLARLIALDHLYHLEHHLYPAVPHHRWPELGRRLDPVLDRSAVPVIRLGL
;
A
#
# COMPACT_ATOMS: atom_id res chain seq x y z
N MET A 1 -9.43 32.87 11.65
CA MET A 1 -9.64 31.58 10.95
C MET A 1 -9.88 30.53 12.03
N PRO A 2 -10.83 29.61 11.87
CA PRO A 2 -11.03 28.54 12.84
C PRO A 2 -9.75 27.72 13.01
N SER A 3 -9.47 27.28 14.25
CA SER A 3 -8.39 26.35 14.55
C SER A 3 -8.56 25.07 13.70
N PRO A 4 -7.48 24.42 13.22
CA PRO A 4 -7.55 23.13 12.53
C PRO A 4 -8.32 22.05 13.29
N GLN A 5 -8.49 22.23 14.61
CA GLN A 5 -9.16 21.30 15.53
C GLN A 5 -10.70 21.33 15.44
N ASP A 6 -11.32 22.36 14.82
CA ASP A 6 -12.78 22.55 14.79
C ASP A 6 -13.45 22.21 13.44
N LEU A 7 -12.68 21.69 12.48
CA LEU A 7 -13.20 21.42 11.15
C LEU A 7 -14.09 20.16 11.17
N LYS A 8 -15.41 20.37 11.28
CA LYS A 8 -16.39 19.27 11.18
C LYS A 8 -16.37 18.68 9.77
N LEU A 9 -15.83 17.47 9.66
CA LEU A 9 -15.79 16.72 8.42
C LEU A 9 -17.20 16.20 8.04
N PRO A 10 -17.61 16.30 6.77
CA PRO A 10 -18.90 15.81 6.33
C PRO A 10 -18.97 14.28 6.39
N SER A 11 -20.11 13.74 6.80
CA SER A 11 -20.36 12.30 6.77
C SER A 11 -20.41 11.75 5.34
N LEU A 12 -20.26 10.43 5.19
CA LEU A 12 -20.46 9.76 3.90
C LEU A 12 -21.89 9.91 3.34
N ASN A 13 -22.88 10.22 4.18
CA ASN A 13 -24.23 10.50 3.72
C ASN A 13 -24.29 11.88 3.03
N GLU A 14 -23.59 12.87 3.57
CA GLU A 14 -23.49 14.22 2.98
C GLU A 14 -22.59 14.23 1.75
N LEU A 15 -21.50 13.46 1.77
CA LEU A 15 -20.59 13.32 0.63
C LEU A 15 -21.16 12.46 -0.49
N GLY A 16 -22.11 11.57 -0.22
CA GLY A 16 -22.70 10.63 -1.18
C GLY A 16 -22.17 9.20 -1.04
N ARG A 17 -23.09 8.25 -0.84
CA ARG A 17 -22.77 6.82 -0.65
C ARG A 17 -22.29 6.12 -1.93
N ASP A 18 -22.43 6.74 -3.09
CA ASP A 18 -21.90 6.26 -4.36
C ASP A 18 -20.37 6.14 -4.35
N LEU A 19 -19.70 6.90 -3.46
CA LEU A 19 -18.27 6.75 -3.16
C LEU A 19 -17.92 5.35 -2.66
N LEU A 20 -18.85 4.62 -2.05
CA LEU A 20 -18.61 3.27 -1.54
C LEU A 20 -18.90 2.19 -2.58
N ALA A 21 -19.37 2.55 -3.77
CA ALA A 21 -19.75 1.61 -4.81
C ALA A 21 -18.52 1.15 -5.62
N VAL A 22 -18.34 -0.17 -5.68
CA VAL A 22 -17.33 -0.84 -6.51
C VAL A 22 -18.07 -1.68 -7.55
N PRO A 23 -18.01 -1.33 -8.85
CA PRO A 23 -18.63 -2.17 -9.87
C PRO A 23 -17.85 -3.48 -10.00
N TRP A 24 -18.55 -4.56 -10.36
CA TRP A 24 -17.97 -5.91 -10.41
C TRP A 24 -16.75 -6.00 -11.33
N TRP A 25 -16.73 -5.27 -12.46
CA TRP A 25 -15.59 -5.27 -13.39
C TRP A 25 -14.34 -4.65 -12.75
N ARG A 26 -14.51 -3.68 -11.84
CA ARG A 26 -13.41 -3.08 -11.09
C ARG A 26 -12.88 -4.06 -10.06
N VAL A 27 -13.77 -4.80 -9.39
CA VAL A 27 -13.35 -5.90 -8.50
C VAL A 27 -12.56 -6.94 -9.30
N ALA A 28 -13.08 -7.40 -10.43
CA ALA A 28 -12.40 -8.35 -11.30
C ALA A 28 -11.01 -7.85 -11.73
N LEU A 29 -10.93 -6.61 -12.24
CA LEU A 29 -9.68 -5.99 -12.64
C LEU A 29 -8.67 -5.87 -11.49
N SER A 30 -9.10 -5.37 -10.32
CA SER A 30 -8.25 -5.23 -9.15
C SER A 30 -7.68 -6.58 -8.71
N LEU A 31 -8.50 -7.63 -8.70
CA LEU A 31 -8.07 -8.96 -8.27
C LEU A 31 -7.26 -9.70 -9.33
N SER A 32 -7.49 -9.47 -10.63
CA SER A 32 -6.76 -10.15 -11.71
C SER A 32 -5.42 -9.50 -12.04
N ALA A 33 -5.33 -8.17 -11.97
CA ALA A 33 -4.14 -7.43 -12.42
C ALA A 33 -2.82 -7.91 -11.77
N PRO A 34 -2.73 -8.17 -10.44
CA PRO A 34 -1.51 -8.68 -9.85
C PRO A 34 -1.04 -10.00 -10.46
N PHE A 35 -1.96 -10.95 -10.69
CA PHE A 35 -1.63 -12.23 -11.30
C PHE A 35 -1.22 -12.06 -12.76
N VAL A 36 -1.92 -11.21 -13.53
CA VAL A 36 -1.56 -10.91 -14.91
C VAL A 36 -0.13 -10.39 -15.01
N PHE A 37 0.26 -9.44 -14.14
CA PHE A 37 1.63 -8.92 -14.14
C PHE A 37 2.68 -9.93 -13.66
N THR A 38 2.36 -10.78 -12.69
CA THR A 38 3.25 -11.89 -12.31
C THR A 38 3.44 -12.87 -13.47
N PHE A 39 2.37 -13.31 -14.14
CA PHE A 39 2.49 -14.22 -15.28
C PHE A 39 3.20 -13.56 -16.46
N ALA A 40 2.94 -12.28 -16.71
CA ALA A 40 3.65 -11.50 -17.73
C ALA A 40 5.16 -11.45 -17.46
N TYR A 41 5.59 -11.27 -16.20
CA TYR A 41 7.00 -11.35 -15.84
C TYR A 41 7.63 -12.67 -16.31
N PHE A 42 7.03 -13.80 -15.92
CA PHE A 42 7.59 -15.11 -16.25
C PHE A 42 7.55 -15.37 -17.77
N GLY A 43 6.46 -15.00 -18.44
CA GLY A 43 6.34 -15.13 -19.90
C GLY A 43 7.41 -14.33 -20.65
N PHE A 44 7.59 -13.05 -20.30
CA PHE A 44 8.61 -12.21 -20.92
C PHE A 44 10.03 -12.66 -20.56
N ALA A 45 10.29 -13.06 -19.32
CA ALA A 45 11.62 -13.52 -18.91
C ALA A 45 12.03 -14.82 -19.64
N VAL A 46 11.12 -15.79 -19.77
CA VAL A 46 11.36 -17.03 -20.53
C VAL A 46 11.56 -16.75 -22.02
N ALA A 47 10.87 -15.74 -22.57
CA ALA A 47 11.07 -15.27 -23.95
C ALA A 47 12.32 -14.40 -24.15
N GLY A 48 13.13 -14.15 -23.10
CA GLY A 48 14.34 -13.30 -23.17
C GLY A 48 14.06 -11.78 -23.20
N HIS A 49 12.81 -11.37 -23.04
CA HIS A 49 12.35 -9.99 -23.08
C HIS A 49 12.45 -9.30 -21.70
N TRP A 50 13.67 -9.18 -21.17
CA TRP A 50 13.92 -8.74 -19.80
C TRP A 50 13.39 -7.35 -19.42
N VAL A 51 13.38 -6.39 -20.35
CA VAL A 51 12.82 -5.05 -20.10
C VAL A 51 11.32 -5.14 -19.78
N PHE A 52 10.58 -5.94 -20.54
CA PHE A 52 9.14 -6.15 -20.31
C PHE A 52 8.88 -7.01 -19.07
N ALA A 53 9.77 -7.96 -18.77
CA ALA A 53 9.70 -8.72 -17.52
C ALA A 53 9.84 -7.79 -16.31
N VAL A 54 10.93 -7.03 -16.20
CA VAL A 54 11.14 -6.07 -15.09
C VAL A 54 10.01 -5.03 -15.05
N GLY A 55 9.59 -4.50 -16.20
CA GLY A 55 8.45 -3.59 -16.29
C GLY A 55 7.15 -4.19 -15.72
N SER A 56 6.94 -5.50 -15.85
CA SER A 56 5.79 -6.19 -15.26
C SER A 56 5.86 -6.23 -13.73
N VAL A 57 7.04 -6.41 -13.13
CA VAL A 57 7.22 -6.34 -11.65
C VAL A 57 7.04 -4.92 -11.13
N VAL A 58 7.50 -3.92 -11.89
CA VAL A 58 7.25 -2.50 -11.57
C VAL A 58 5.74 -2.23 -11.57
N ALA A 59 5.04 -2.63 -12.64
CA ALA A 59 3.59 -2.48 -12.74
C ALA A 59 2.85 -3.21 -11.61
N LEU A 60 3.24 -4.46 -11.31
CA LEU A 60 2.75 -5.25 -10.17
C LEU A 60 2.87 -4.46 -8.86
N SER A 61 4.06 -3.91 -8.59
CA SER A 61 4.33 -3.15 -7.36
C SER A 61 3.39 -1.94 -7.22
N PHE A 62 3.19 -1.18 -8.30
CA PHE A 62 2.28 -0.03 -8.30
C PHE A 62 0.83 -0.44 -8.05
N VAL A 63 0.32 -1.46 -8.75
CA VAL A 63 -1.09 -1.87 -8.59
C VAL A 63 -1.36 -2.47 -7.21
N THR A 64 -0.37 -3.03 -6.53
CA THR A 64 -0.52 -3.54 -5.16
C THR A 64 -0.34 -2.46 -4.10
N TYR A 65 0.80 -1.75 -4.07
CA TYR A 65 1.15 -0.88 -2.95
C TYR A 65 0.17 0.27 -2.79
N GLY A 66 -0.17 0.93 -3.90
CA GLY A 66 -1.03 2.10 -3.87
C GLY A 66 -2.53 1.77 -3.92
N SER A 67 -2.91 0.59 -4.40
CA SER A 67 -4.28 0.31 -4.82
C SER A 67 -4.87 -0.98 -4.23
N VAL A 68 -4.73 -2.14 -4.88
CA VAL A 68 -5.54 -3.32 -4.52
C VAL A 68 -5.26 -3.80 -3.09
N SER A 69 -4.02 -3.67 -2.62
CA SER A 69 -3.68 -4.11 -1.27
C SER A 69 -4.31 -3.21 -0.21
N HIS A 70 -4.38 -1.88 -0.43
CA HIS A 70 -5.13 -0.97 0.45
C HIS A 70 -6.62 -1.36 0.50
N ASP A 71 -7.22 -1.59 -0.67
CA ASP A 71 -8.62 -1.97 -0.77
C ASP A 71 -8.91 -3.30 -0.05
N LEU A 72 -8.01 -4.28 -0.20
CA LEU A 72 -8.10 -5.55 0.50
C LEU A 72 -7.87 -5.39 1.99
N VAL A 73 -6.92 -4.55 2.44
CA VAL A 73 -6.67 -4.31 3.87
C VAL A 73 -7.91 -3.72 4.56
N HIS A 74 -8.54 -2.72 3.93
CA HIS A 74 -9.73 -2.05 4.44
C HIS A 74 -11.06 -2.73 4.06
N ARG A 75 -11.00 -3.82 3.30
CA ARG A 75 -12.15 -4.58 2.79
C ARG A 75 -13.14 -3.74 1.97
N THR A 76 -12.64 -2.75 1.25
CA THR A 76 -13.45 -1.81 0.44
C THR A 76 -13.99 -2.45 -0.84
N LEU A 77 -13.41 -3.58 -1.29
CA LEU A 77 -13.92 -4.37 -2.44
C LEU A 77 -15.22 -5.13 -2.14
N ARG A 78 -15.68 -5.14 -0.88
CA ARG A 78 -16.93 -5.80 -0.43
C ARG A 78 -17.00 -7.30 -0.72
N LEU A 79 -15.85 -7.96 -0.74
CA LEU A 79 -15.77 -9.41 -0.88
C LEU A 79 -16.24 -10.08 0.41
N PRO A 80 -16.79 -11.32 0.33
CA PRO A 80 -16.95 -12.15 1.52
C PRO A 80 -15.63 -12.27 2.27
N LYS A 81 -15.68 -12.28 3.61
CA LYS A 81 -14.50 -12.24 4.48
C LYS A 81 -13.43 -13.26 4.07
N TRP A 82 -13.83 -14.50 3.79
CA TRP A 82 -12.91 -15.54 3.36
C TRP A 82 -12.16 -15.17 2.07
N TRP A 83 -12.87 -14.76 1.03
CA TRP A 83 -12.27 -14.34 -0.24
C TRP A 83 -11.34 -13.15 -0.08
N ASN A 84 -11.71 -12.17 0.74
CA ASN A 84 -10.84 -11.04 0.99
C ASN A 84 -9.54 -11.46 1.68
N GLU A 85 -9.58 -12.37 2.66
CA GLU A 85 -8.36 -12.88 3.30
C GLU A 85 -7.53 -13.69 2.32
N PHE A 86 -8.17 -14.56 1.52
CA PHE A 86 -7.50 -15.34 0.48
C PHE A 86 -6.74 -14.43 -0.49
N PHE A 87 -7.43 -13.46 -1.10
CA PHE A 87 -6.82 -12.55 -2.07
C PHE A 87 -5.74 -11.67 -1.44
N LEU A 88 -5.95 -11.17 -0.21
CA LEU A 88 -4.93 -10.42 0.49
C LEU A 88 -3.67 -11.28 0.70
N THR A 89 -3.81 -12.50 1.21
CA THR A 89 -2.65 -13.38 1.42
C THR A 89 -1.98 -13.73 0.09
N THR A 90 -2.72 -14.15 -0.94
CA THR A 90 -2.12 -14.60 -2.21
C THR A 90 -1.45 -13.46 -2.99
N ILE A 91 -2.09 -12.28 -3.07
CA ILE A 91 -1.53 -11.14 -3.81
C ILE A 91 -0.28 -10.61 -3.11
N GLU A 92 -0.27 -10.59 -1.78
CA GLU A 92 0.89 -10.15 -1.01
C GLU A 92 2.05 -11.16 -1.12
N LEU A 93 1.76 -12.46 -1.22
CA LEU A 93 2.75 -13.50 -1.49
C LEU A 93 3.43 -13.33 -2.87
N LEU A 94 2.74 -12.81 -3.89
CA LEU A 94 3.36 -12.49 -5.18
C LEU A 94 4.53 -11.51 -5.04
N LEU A 95 4.52 -10.70 -3.98
CA LEU A 95 5.54 -9.71 -3.66
C LEU A 95 6.38 -10.08 -2.44
N PHE A 96 6.33 -11.33 -1.98
CA PHE A 96 7.06 -11.82 -0.80
C PHE A 96 6.71 -11.05 0.49
N ARG A 97 5.45 -10.66 0.65
CA ARG A 97 4.92 -9.95 1.82
C ARG A 97 3.86 -10.75 2.55
N SER A 98 3.77 -10.54 3.86
CA SER A 98 2.68 -11.08 4.67
C SER A 98 1.50 -10.11 4.64
N GLY A 99 0.41 -10.50 3.97
CA GLY A 99 -0.79 -9.70 3.91
C GLY A 99 -1.44 -9.48 5.27
N ARG A 100 -1.30 -10.45 6.18
CA ARG A 100 -1.78 -10.31 7.56
C ARG A 100 -0.94 -9.34 8.37
N ALA A 101 0.39 -9.38 8.25
CA ALA A 101 1.26 -8.41 8.90
C ALA A 101 0.96 -6.99 8.39
N TYR A 102 0.82 -6.85 7.06
CA TYR A 102 0.50 -5.57 6.45
C TYR A 102 -0.84 -5.01 6.96
N ARG A 103 -1.92 -5.81 6.97
CA ARG A 103 -3.20 -5.35 7.52
C ARG A 103 -3.09 -4.91 8.97
N LEU A 104 -2.43 -5.69 9.82
CA LEU A 104 -2.33 -5.38 11.25
C LEU A 104 -1.53 -4.10 11.48
N ALA A 105 -0.43 -3.91 10.73
CA ALA A 105 0.39 -2.70 10.78
C ALA A 105 -0.40 -1.49 10.30
N HIS A 106 -1.08 -1.60 9.15
CA HIS A 106 -1.77 -0.48 8.53
C HIS A 106 -2.99 -0.01 9.34
N LEU A 107 -3.76 -0.96 9.90
CA LEU A 107 -4.87 -0.59 10.79
C LEU A 107 -4.38 0.01 12.11
N ASN A 108 -3.21 -0.41 12.60
CA ASN A 108 -2.57 0.21 13.76
C ASN A 108 -2.06 1.62 13.43
N HIS A 109 -1.52 1.82 12.24
CA HIS A 109 -1.09 3.12 11.72
C HIS A 109 -2.26 4.11 11.70
N HIS A 110 -3.40 3.74 11.11
CA HIS A 110 -4.63 4.57 11.14
C HIS A 110 -5.07 4.95 12.56
N ALA A 111 -4.87 4.06 13.53
CA ALA A 111 -5.30 4.29 14.90
C ALA A 111 -4.30 5.10 15.75
N ARG A 112 -3.01 5.15 15.37
CA ARG A 112 -1.94 5.68 16.23
C ARG A 112 -1.03 6.71 15.58
N TYR A 113 -1.08 6.91 14.27
CA TYR A 113 -0.25 7.90 13.62
C TYR A 113 -0.43 9.28 14.30
N PRO A 114 0.66 10.02 14.62
CA PRO A 114 2.05 9.81 14.24
C PRO A 114 2.94 9.13 15.31
N ASP A 115 2.40 8.38 16.27
CA ASP A 115 3.16 7.78 17.39
C ASP A 115 4.18 6.71 16.94
N ALA A 116 5.38 7.15 16.54
CA ALA A 116 6.43 6.29 15.95
C ALA A 116 6.84 5.08 16.80
N PRO A 117 6.99 5.19 18.14
CA PRO A 117 7.26 4.03 19.00
C PRO A 117 6.21 2.91 18.90
N ASN A 118 4.94 3.26 18.66
CA ASN A 118 3.82 2.32 18.66
C ASN A 118 3.22 2.07 17.27
N ASP A 119 3.75 2.72 16.24
CA ASP A 119 3.37 2.58 14.85
C ASP A 119 4.60 2.23 13.98
N PRO A 120 4.72 0.95 13.56
CA PRO A 120 5.87 0.50 12.77
C PRO A 120 5.91 1.12 11.36
N GLU A 121 4.81 1.68 10.85
CA GLU A 121 4.78 2.37 9.55
C GLU A 121 5.19 3.84 9.68
N ALA A 122 4.88 4.50 10.81
CA ALA A 122 5.27 5.89 11.05
C ALA A 122 6.79 6.10 11.09
N ALA A 123 7.58 5.09 11.46
CA ALA A 123 9.02 5.23 11.68
C ALA A 123 9.76 5.89 10.51
N ALA A 124 9.36 5.60 9.26
CA ALA A 124 9.97 6.20 8.07
C ALA A 124 9.53 7.66 7.85
N ALA A 125 8.37 8.08 8.36
CA ALA A 125 7.88 9.46 8.26
C ALA A 125 8.64 10.43 9.18
N HIS A 126 9.13 9.94 10.32
CA HIS A 126 9.91 10.74 11.29
C HIS A 126 11.38 10.94 10.91
N GLY A 127 11.90 10.11 10.00
CA GLY A 127 13.24 10.27 9.46
C GLY A 127 13.31 11.37 8.40
N GLY A 128 14.54 11.74 7.99
CA GLY A 128 14.75 12.43 6.71
C GLY A 128 14.66 11.47 5.52
N LEU A 129 14.78 11.99 4.30
CA LEU A 129 14.77 11.21 3.04
C LEU A 129 15.66 9.96 3.11
N TRP A 130 16.89 10.12 3.59
CA TRP A 130 17.85 9.02 3.73
C TRP A 130 17.42 7.98 4.77
N GLY A 131 16.79 8.41 5.86
CA GLY A 131 16.24 7.50 6.86
C GLY A 131 15.09 6.66 6.30
N ALA A 132 14.21 7.28 5.51
CA ALA A 132 13.13 6.58 4.83
C ALA A 132 13.67 5.51 3.85
N LEU A 133 14.66 5.86 3.01
CA LEU A 133 15.31 4.91 2.10
C LEU A 133 16.03 3.79 2.85
N ALA A 134 16.78 4.10 3.90
CA ALA A 134 17.50 3.11 4.71
C ALA A 134 16.56 2.15 5.45
N SER A 135 15.30 2.55 5.69
CA SER A 135 14.29 1.67 6.31
C SER A 135 13.73 0.62 5.35
N GLY A 136 13.79 0.87 4.04
CA GLY A 136 13.24 0.03 2.97
C GLY A 136 13.66 -1.44 3.01
N PRO A 137 14.96 -1.77 3.01
CA PRO A 137 15.45 -3.15 2.90
C PRO A 137 14.86 -4.13 3.91
N LEU A 138 14.57 -3.68 5.13
CA LEU A 138 14.04 -4.52 6.21
C LEU A 138 12.58 -4.19 6.56
N PHE A 139 11.92 -3.30 5.82
CA PHE A 139 10.61 -2.76 6.20
C PHE A 139 9.57 -3.86 6.43
N PHE A 140 9.35 -4.73 5.44
CA PHE A 140 8.35 -5.79 5.54
C PHE A 140 8.71 -6.87 6.55
N LEU A 141 10.00 -7.16 6.75
CA LEU A 141 10.45 -8.04 7.82
C LEU A 141 10.13 -7.44 9.19
N ARG A 142 10.38 -6.13 9.37
CA ARG A 142 10.06 -5.42 10.62
C ARG A 142 8.56 -5.41 10.89
N LEU A 143 7.72 -5.18 9.88
CA LEU A 143 6.26 -5.28 10.02
C LEU A 143 5.83 -6.68 10.45
N TRP A 144 6.39 -7.72 9.82
CA TRP A 144 6.07 -9.10 10.17
C TRP A 144 6.50 -9.46 11.60
N VAL A 145 7.74 -9.14 11.99
CA VAL A 145 8.24 -9.35 13.36
C VAL A 145 7.39 -8.59 14.38
N TRP A 146 7.04 -7.33 14.09
CA TRP A 146 6.16 -6.53 14.93
C TRP A 146 4.79 -7.20 15.09
N ALA A 147 4.17 -7.64 13.99
CA ALA A 147 2.85 -8.26 14.01
C ALA A 147 2.84 -9.58 14.80
N VAL A 148 3.87 -10.43 14.62
CA VAL A 148 4.05 -11.69 15.36
C VAL A 148 4.17 -11.45 16.85
N ARG A 149 4.93 -10.43 17.26
CA ARG A 149 5.12 -10.08 18.68
C ARG A 149 3.85 -9.53 19.29
N ARG A 150 3.19 -8.60 18.60
CA ARG A 150 2.05 -7.82 19.11
C ARG A 150 0.71 -8.55 19.09
N TYR A 151 0.49 -9.48 18.14
CA TYR A 151 -0.80 -10.14 17.92
C TYR A 151 -0.70 -11.67 18.06
N PRO A 152 -0.68 -12.21 19.29
CA PRO A 152 -0.53 -13.65 19.53
C PRO A 152 -1.63 -14.49 18.85
N ALA A 153 -2.87 -13.99 18.80
CA ALA A 153 -4.00 -14.67 18.15
C ALA A 153 -3.82 -14.88 16.62
N HIS A 154 -2.90 -14.15 15.99
CA HIS A 154 -2.64 -14.23 14.55
C HIS A 154 -1.36 -15.01 14.20
N ARG A 155 -0.58 -15.46 15.20
CA ARG A 155 0.76 -16.03 15.02
C ARG A 155 0.80 -17.22 14.07
N THR A 156 -0.09 -18.19 14.20
CA THR A 156 -0.10 -19.38 13.33
C THR A 156 -0.18 -19.00 11.85
N ARG A 157 -1.05 -18.06 11.51
CA ARG A 157 -1.24 -17.61 10.13
C ARG A 157 -0.11 -16.69 9.65
N LEU A 158 0.44 -15.86 10.54
CA LEU A 158 1.64 -15.06 10.24
C LEU A 158 2.85 -15.96 9.98
N MET A 159 3.04 -17.03 10.76
CA MET A 159 4.09 -18.03 10.54
C MET A 159 3.87 -18.77 9.23
N PHE A 160 2.63 -19.17 8.93
CA PHE A 160 2.30 -19.79 7.65
C PHE A 160 2.70 -18.90 6.46
N GLU A 161 2.30 -17.62 6.47
CA GLU A 161 2.67 -16.66 5.42
C GLU A 161 4.20 -16.48 5.34
N GLY A 162 4.89 -16.36 6.49
CA GLY A 162 6.35 -16.26 6.54
C GLY A 162 7.07 -17.49 6.00
N CYS A 163 6.61 -18.69 6.34
CA CYS A 163 7.12 -19.95 5.81
C CYS A 163 6.87 -20.08 4.31
N ALA A 164 5.69 -19.69 3.81
CA ALA A 164 5.39 -19.68 2.38
C ALA A 164 6.36 -18.76 1.62
N ILE A 165 6.61 -17.55 2.13
CA ILE A 165 7.60 -16.63 1.55
C ILE A 165 8.99 -17.26 1.53
N ALA A 166 9.43 -17.83 2.67
CA ALA A 166 10.75 -18.47 2.77
C ALA A 166 10.90 -19.64 1.79
N ILE A 167 9.87 -20.48 1.65
CA ILE A 167 9.86 -21.59 0.69
C ILE A 167 9.99 -21.08 -0.74
N LEU A 168 9.25 -20.03 -1.13
CA LEU A 168 9.33 -19.46 -2.47
C LEU A 168 10.73 -18.88 -2.77
N VAL A 169 11.33 -18.18 -1.81
CA VAL A 169 12.68 -17.63 -1.95
C VAL A 169 13.73 -18.74 -2.03
N VAL A 170 13.65 -19.76 -1.16
CA VAL A 170 14.57 -20.90 -1.18
C VAL A 170 14.43 -21.70 -2.47
N ALA A 171 13.20 -21.90 -2.97
CA ALA A 171 12.96 -22.56 -4.25
C ALA A 171 13.57 -21.77 -5.42
N ALA A 172 13.47 -20.44 -5.40
CA ALA A 172 14.08 -19.58 -6.41
C ALA A 172 15.62 -19.65 -6.39
N VAL A 173 16.22 -19.64 -5.20
CA VAL A 173 17.67 -19.82 -5.03
C VAL A 173 18.10 -21.21 -5.48
N GLY A 174 17.38 -22.26 -5.07
CA GLY A 174 17.64 -23.64 -5.45
C GLY A 174 17.58 -23.85 -6.96
N ALA A 175 16.57 -23.30 -7.63
CA ALA A 175 16.45 -23.36 -9.10
C ALA A 175 17.67 -22.73 -9.80
N ALA A 176 18.23 -21.64 -9.24
CA ALA A 176 19.42 -21.00 -9.79
C ALA A 176 20.69 -21.83 -9.51
N VAL A 177 20.90 -22.27 -8.27
CA VAL A 177 22.10 -23.02 -7.83
C VAL A 177 22.19 -24.39 -8.49
N CYS A 178 21.05 -25.07 -8.69
CA CYS A 178 20.98 -26.35 -9.41
C CYS A 178 21.04 -26.20 -10.95
N GLY A 179 21.17 -24.97 -11.46
CA GLY A 179 21.28 -24.70 -12.90
C GLY A 179 19.98 -24.86 -13.69
N TRP A 180 18.81 -24.95 -13.03
CA TRP A 180 17.51 -25.11 -13.71
C TRP A 180 17.02 -23.80 -14.33
N SER A 181 17.04 -22.71 -13.58
CA SER A 181 16.66 -21.38 -14.08
C SER A 181 17.04 -20.28 -13.10
N ILE A 182 17.53 -19.16 -13.64
CA ILE A 182 17.78 -17.92 -12.87
C ILE A 182 16.52 -17.05 -12.74
N VAL A 183 15.49 -17.28 -13.58
CA VAL A 183 14.32 -16.41 -13.70
C VAL A 183 13.61 -16.16 -12.36
N PRO A 184 13.29 -17.19 -11.53
CA PRO A 184 12.64 -16.94 -10.24
C PRO A 184 13.52 -16.13 -9.27
N LEU A 185 14.85 -16.28 -9.33
CA LEU A 185 15.76 -15.52 -8.48
C LEU A 185 15.83 -14.05 -8.90
N VAL A 186 15.83 -13.76 -10.21
CA VAL A 186 15.71 -12.38 -10.71
C VAL A 186 14.38 -11.76 -10.29
N TYR A 187 13.29 -12.53 -10.27
CA TYR A 187 11.99 -12.06 -9.79
C TYR A 187 12.07 -11.63 -8.32
N VAL A 188 12.61 -12.52 -7.45
CA VAL A 188 12.84 -12.23 -6.03
C VAL A 188 13.67 -10.97 -5.86
N GLY A 189 14.79 -10.85 -6.58
CA GLY A 189 15.67 -9.68 -6.50
C GLY A 189 14.96 -8.39 -6.95
N THR A 190 14.19 -8.45 -8.05
CA THR A 190 13.48 -7.28 -8.58
C THR A 190 12.38 -6.82 -7.64
N VAL A 191 11.58 -7.74 -7.11
CA VAL A 191 10.56 -7.44 -6.09
C VAL A 191 11.21 -6.84 -4.85
N TYR A 192 12.29 -7.46 -4.35
CA TYR A 192 13.01 -6.97 -3.18
C TYR A 192 13.53 -5.55 -3.37
N LEU A 193 14.15 -5.23 -4.51
CA LEU A 193 14.59 -3.86 -4.81
C LEU A 193 13.40 -2.89 -4.88
N GLY A 194 12.30 -3.30 -5.50
CA GLY A 194 11.06 -2.51 -5.56
C GLY A 194 10.49 -2.18 -4.18
N THR A 195 10.64 -3.08 -3.20
CA THR A 195 10.13 -2.85 -1.83
C THR A 195 10.84 -1.72 -1.09
N TRP A 196 12.07 -1.37 -1.49
CA TRP A 196 12.89 -0.39 -0.75
C TRP A 196 12.30 1.02 -0.80
N ILE A 197 11.57 1.34 -1.87
CA ILE A 197 10.94 2.66 -2.03
C ILE A 197 9.61 2.77 -1.28
N VAL A 198 9.07 1.67 -0.75
CA VAL A 198 7.74 1.67 -0.12
C VAL A 198 7.68 2.63 1.06
N PRO A 199 8.57 2.59 2.07
CA PRO A 199 8.45 3.51 3.21
C PRO A 199 8.63 4.97 2.81
N LEU A 200 9.41 5.22 1.75
CA LEU A 200 9.49 6.54 1.15
C LEU A 200 8.13 6.98 0.59
N ALA A 201 7.52 6.14 -0.26
CA ALA A 201 6.30 6.46 -0.98
C ALA A 201 5.03 6.44 -0.10
N THR A 202 4.97 5.60 0.93
CA THR A 202 3.76 5.36 1.72
C THR A 202 3.78 5.98 3.10
N ALA A 203 4.97 6.24 3.68
CA ALA A 203 5.09 6.88 4.99
C ALA A 203 5.71 8.28 4.88
N TYR A 204 6.88 8.44 4.28
CA TYR A 204 7.59 9.73 4.27
C TYR A 204 6.95 10.80 3.37
N VAL A 205 6.69 10.49 2.11
CA VAL A 205 6.11 11.44 1.14
C VAL A 205 4.70 11.92 1.56
N PRO A 206 3.77 11.04 1.98
CA PRO A 206 2.41 11.48 2.27
C PRO A 206 2.22 12.12 3.64
N HIS A 207 3.19 12.05 4.56
CA HIS A 207 2.96 12.52 5.93
C HIS A 207 3.86 13.69 6.37
N THR A 208 3.40 14.34 7.45
CA THR A 208 4.05 15.44 8.17
C THR A 208 3.92 15.14 9.66
N PRO A 209 4.81 14.33 10.24
CA PRO A 209 4.63 13.79 11.60
C PRO A 209 4.52 14.85 12.69
N ASN A 210 5.08 16.04 12.46
CA ASN A 210 5.06 17.16 13.40
C ASN A 210 3.79 18.03 13.28
N GLY A 211 2.76 17.57 12.56
CA GLY A 211 1.50 18.28 12.46
C GLY A 211 0.71 18.25 13.78
N ASP A 212 0.11 19.38 14.16
CA ASP A 212 -0.63 19.54 15.41
C ASP A 212 -2.05 18.91 15.41
N SER A 213 -2.47 18.30 14.30
CA SER A 213 -3.79 17.69 14.13
C SER A 213 -3.76 16.54 13.12
N PRO A 214 -4.72 15.60 13.15
CA PRO A 214 -4.82 14.55 12.14
C PRO A 214 -4.84 15.07 10.69
N LEU A 215 -5.45 16.25 10.48
CA LEU A 215 -5.51 16.92 9.19
C LEU A 215 -4.16 17.47 8.72
N SER A 216 -3.36 18.01 9.64
CA SER A 216 -2.02 18.56 9.34
C SER A 216 -0.90 17.52 9.40
N GLN A 217 -1.22 16.30 9.85
CA GLN A 217 -0.30 15.16 9.92
C GLN A 217 -0.18 14.39 8.60
N THR A 218 -1.10 14.60 7.66
CA THR A 218 -1.08 14.00 6.33
C THR A 218 -1.18 15.07 5.25
N ARG A 219 -0.30 15.01 4.25
CA ARG A 219 -0.23 15.99 3.16
C ARG A 219 -1.38 15.79 2.18
N ARG A 220 -1.92 16.91 1.69
CA ARG A 220 -2.97 16.94 0.68
C ARG A 220 -2.35 17.14 -0.71
N PHE A 221 -2.34 16.09 -1.53
CA PHE A 221 -1.86 16.17 -2.92
C PHE A 221 -3.01 16.34 -3.93
N ARG A 222 -2.76 17.09 -5.00
CA ARG A 222 -3.67 17.26 -6.15
C ARG A 222 -2.90 17.27 -7.46
N GLY A 223 -3.62 17.06 -8.57
CA GLY A 223 -3.09 17.19 -9.93
C GLY A 223 -2.91 15.86 -10.66
N ARG A 224 -2.82 15.92 -11.99
CA ARG A 224 -2.76 14.72 -12.86
C ARG A 224 -1.49 13.92 -12.68
N LEU A 225 -0.36 14.60 -12.39
CA LEU A 225 0.91 13.91 -12.21
C LEU A 225 0.90 13.11 -10.91
N ALA A 226 0.40 13.67 -9.81
CA ALA A 226 0.23 12.95 -8.54
C ALA A 226 -0.58 11.66 -8.72
N ARG A 227 -1.64 11.73 -9.53
CA ARG A 227 -2.51 10.59 -9.86
C ARG A 227 -1.78 9.53 -10.67
N LEU A 228 -1.01 9.93 -11.68
CA LEU A 228 -0.32 8.98 -12.56
C LEU A 228 0.86 8.29 -11.86
N ILE A 229 1.73 9.06 -11.18
CA ILE A 229 2.97 8.54 -10.61
C ILE A 229 2.74 7.64 -9.40
N ALA A 230 1.62 7.80 -8.70
CA ALA A 230 1.32 7.06 -7.48
C ALA A 230 0.04 6.23 -7.61
N LEU A 231 -0.53 6.14 -8.82
CA LEU A 231 -1.84 5.54 -9.06
C LEU A 231 -2.86 6.02 -8.04
N ASP A 232 -3.12 7.32 -7.92
CA ASP A 232 -4.03 7.93 -6.92
C ASP A 232 -3.65 7.71 -5.42
N HIS A 233 -2.61 6.95 -5.06
CA HIS A 233 -2.22 6.71 -3.66
C HIS A 233 -1.90 7.99 -2.87
N LEU A 234 -1.43 9.05 -3.55
CA LEU A 234 -1.14 10.34 -2.92
C LEU A 234 -2.39 11.08 -2.40
N TYR A 235 -3.60 10.60 -2.70
CA TYR A 235 -4.83 11.00 -1.98
C TYR A 235 -4.88 10.34 -0.58
N HIS A 236 -3.75 10.35 0.12
CA HIS A 236 -3.54 9.62 1.36
C HIS A 236 -4.27 10.29 2.52
N LEU A 237 -4.41 11.62 2.50
CA LEU A 237 -5.24 12.34 3.46
C LEU A 237 -6.70 11.87 3.38
N GLU A 238 -7.24 11.75 2.16
CA GLU A 238 -8.59 11.24 1.93
C GLU A 238 -8.76 9.82 2.48
N HIS A 239 -7.74 8.98 2.27
CA HIS A 239 -7.68 7.62 2.80
C HIS A 239 -7.71 7.58 4.33
N HIS A 240 -6.93 8.42 5.01
CA HIS A 240 -6.95 8.54 6.49
C HIS A 240 -8.28 9.05 7.02
N LEU A 241 -8.89 10.02 6.34
CA LEU A 241 -10.17 10.59 6.76
C LEU A 241 -11.36 9.64 6.50
N TYR A 242 -11.34 8.87 5.41
CA TYR A 242 -12.43 7.99 5.00
C TYR A 242 -11.92 6.63 4.49
N PRO A 243 -11.33 5.78 5.37
CA PRO A 243 -10.71 4.51 4.98
C PRO A 243 -11.70 3.49 4.38
N ALA A 244 -13.00 3.69 4.56
CA ALA A 244 -14.05 2.88 3.95
C ALA A 244 -14.25 3.14 2.45
N VAL A 245 -13.70 4.24 1.90
CA VAL A 245 -13.83 4.59 0.48
C VAL A 245 -12.75 3.82 -0.31
N PRO A 246 -13.15 3.04 -1.33
CA PRO A 246 -12.21 2.31 -2.16
C PRO A 246 -11.29 3.27 -2.92
N HIS A 247 -10.06 2.81 -3.14
CA HIS A 247 -8.97 3.53 -3.75
C HIS A 247 -9.34 4.30 -5.03
N HIS A 248 -10.09 3.65 -5.94
CA HIS A 248 -10.47 4.27 -7.22
C HIS A 248 -11.42 5.46 -7.09
N ARG A 249 -11.99 5.67 -5.90
CA ARG A 249 -12.88 6.80 -5.58
C ARG A 249 -12.16 7.90 -4.81
N TRP A 250 -10.89 7.75 -4.43
CA TRP A 250 -10.17 8.79 -3.70
C TRP A 250 -10.06 10.12 -4.45
N PRO A 251 -9.86 10.19 -5.78
CA PRO A 251 -9.90 11.47 -6.48
C PRO A 251 -11.27 12.15 -6.44
N GLU A 252 -12.33 11.34 -6.57
CA GLU A 252 -13.72 11.81 -6.48
C GLU A 252 -14.02 12.33 -5.07
N LEU A 253 -13.63 11.58 -4.04
CA LEU A 253 -13.71 11.97 -2.62
C LEU A 253 -12.94 13.25 -2.35
N GLY A 254 -11.70 13.36 -2.82
CA GLY A 254 -10.87 14.55 -2.68
C GLY A 254 -11.56 15.79 -3.22
N ARG A 255 -12.14 15.71 -4.43
CA ARG A 255 -12.92 16.82 -5.01
C ARG A 255 -14.17 17.18 -4.20
N ARG A 256 -14.84 16.22 -3.55
CA ARG A 256 -16.00 16.50 -2.67
C ARG A 256 -15.58 17.08 -1.32
N LEU A 257 -14.36 16.78 -0.86
CA LEU A 257 -13.77 17.32 0.36
C LEU A 257 -13.11 18.68 0.15
N ASP A 258 -12.66 19.01 -1.06
CA ASP A 258 -11.94 20.24 -1.38
C ASP A 258 -12.61 21.51 -0.81
N PRO A 259 -13.94 21.73 -0.96
CA PRO A 259 -14.59 22.92 -0.39
C PRO A 259 -14.50 23.02 1.14
N VAL A 260 -14.41 21.89 1.83
CA VAL A 260 -14.27 21.83 3.29
C VAL A 260 -12.81 22.00 3.68
N LEU A 261 -11.90 21.29 3.00
CA LEU A 261 -10.46 21.31 3.26
C LEU A 261 -9.81 22.64 2.87
N ASP A 262 -10.34 23.38 1.90
CA ASP A 262 -9.86 24.72 1.53
C ASP A 262 -10.15 25.76 2.63
N ARG A 263 -11.10 25.48 3.52
CA ARG A 263 -11.35 26.28 4.73
C ARG A 263 -10.45 25.88 5.91
N SER A 264 -9.70 24.80 5.77
CA SER A 264 -8.71 24.36 6.74
C SER A 264 -7.34 24.94 6.42
N ALA A 265 -6.45 25.01 7.41
CA ALA A 265 -5.07 25.45 7.21
C ALA A 265 -4.16 24.38 6.55
N VAL A 266 -4.72 23.31 5.96
CA VAL A 266 -3.94 22.24 5.34
C VAL A 266 -3.46 22.67 3.95
N PRO A 267 -2.15 22.81 3.72
CA PRO A 267 -1.62 23.22 2.43
C PRO A 267 -1.85 22.14 1.36
N VAL A 268 -2.10 22.58 0.12
CA VAL A 268 -2.28 21.70 -1.03
C VAL A 268 -1.00 21.65 -1.84
N ILE A 269 -0.47 20.45 -2.06
CA ILE A 269 0.67 20.21 -2.96
C ILE A 269 0.12 19.83 -4.33
N ARG A 270 0.31 20.70 -5.34
CA ARG A 270 -0.14 20.46 -6.72
C ARG A 270 1.01 19.92 -7.56
N LEU A 271 0.81 18.73 -8.14
CA LEU A 271 1.74 18.09 -9.06
C LEU A 271 1.08 17.96 -10.44
N GLY A 272 1.60 18.72 -11.41
CA GLY A 272 1.00 18.89 -12.73
C GLY A 272 -0.10 19.96 -12.74
N LEU A 273 -0.45 20.38 -13.96
CA LEU A 273 -1.54 21.34 -14.23
C LEU A 273 -2.92 20.74 -13.90
#